data_AF-A0A4Q5TQ07-F1
#
_entry.id   AF-A0A4Q5TQ07-F1
#
_cell.length_a   1.000
_cell.length_b   1.000
_cell.length_c   1.000
_cell.angle_alpha   90.00
_cell.angle_beta   90.00
_cell.angle_gamma   90.00
#
_symmetry.space_group_name_H-M   'P 1'
#
loop_
_entity.id
_entity.type
_entity.pdbx_description
1 polymer ?
#
loop_
_entity_poly.entity_id
_entity_poly.type
_entity_poly.pdbx_seq_one_letter_code
_entity_poly.pdbx_strand_id
1 'polypeptide(L)'
;ICKRDLMVHAPYHSYDPILRFFNEAANDTSVEEISTTLYRVASDSRIAQALISAAKNGKKVFVLVELKARFDEANNIRWAKQMKLAGVRIMYSNNELKVHAKIALVKRRDSLLPYLGLMATGNLNETTARFYTDHILLTARQEILGEMNELFEFLSRRKKPEPKSNGGFRSLLVAQFNLQDDFLAMIDRETEHARNGKYAAITIKMNNLEEEGMIKRLYEASNAGVVIELIVRGICRLVPGITGQSTNIRVRRIIDRYLEHGRVFIFHNGGQEQMFMGSADWMTRNIYRRVEVCFPVVDERLKKQVREIIQIQLQDNVQAVWITSDLSNPPVVTTAAAVRSQEAIYHFLEQQERDFVNDTD
;
A
#
# COMPACT_ATOMS: atom_id res chain seq x y z
N ILE A 1 -3.08 -17.46 7.32
CA ILE A 1 -3.75 -16.80 6.17
C ILE A 1 -5.15 -17.36 5.97
N CYS A 2 -5.35 -18.67 5.74
CA CYS A 2 -6.69 -19.24 5.50
C CYS A 2 -7.71 -19.02 6.63
N LYS A 3 -7.25 -18.95 7.89
CA LYS A 3 -8.13 -18.73 9.07
C LYS A 3 -8.51 -17.25 9.28
N ARG A 4 -7.59 -16.34 8.99
CA ARG A 4 -7.73 -14.89 9.20
C ARG A 4 -6.63 -14.13 8.47
N ASP A 5 -6.92 -12.86 8.17
CA ASP A 5 -5.96 -11.94 7.58
C ASP A 5 -4.80 -11.64 8.54
N LEU A 6 -3.61 -11.46 7.99
CA LEU A 6 -2.40 -11.12 8.72
C LEU A 6 -1.80 -9.85 8.15
N MET A 7 -1.23 -9.01 9.00
CA MET A 7 -0.52 -7.81 8.58
C MET A 7 0.88 -7.78 9.18
N VAL A 8 1.87 -7.51 8.33
CA VAL A 8 3.26 -7.31 8.72
C VAL A 8 3.59 -5.83 8.55
N HIS A 9 4.13 -5.23 9.61
CA HIS A 9 4.57 -3.85 9.64
C HIS A 9 6.11 -3.82 9.62
N ALA A 10 6.72 -3.80 8.44
CA ALA A 10 8.16 -3.62 8.34
C ALA A 10 8.52 -2.16 8.72
N PRO A 11 9.66 -1.88 9.37
CA PRO A 11 10.67 -2.80 9.89
C PRO A 11 10.39 -3.32 11.32
N TYR A 12 9.24 -3.00 11.90
CA TYR A 12 8.89 -3.34 13.29
C TYR A 12 8.75 -4.85 13.49
N HIS A 13 8.12 -5.53 12.53
CA HIS A 13 8.00 -6.99 12.49
C HIS A 13 9.10 -7.61 11.61
N SER A 14 9.41 -8.88 11.88
CA SER A 14 10.24 -9.68 10.98
C SER A 14 9.61 -9.77 9.58
N TYR A 15 10.47 -9.71 8.56
CA TYR A 15 10.07 -9.90 7.16
C TYR A 15 9.89 -11.38 6.78
N ASP A 16 10.24 -12.31 7.68
CA ASP A 16 10.20 -13.75 7.42
C ASP A 16 8.83 -14.30 6.99
N PRO A 17 7.66 -13.81 7.47
CA PRO A 17 6.36 -14.29 7.00
C PRO A 17 6.16 -14.12 5.48
N ILE A 18 6.74 -13.06 4.89
CA ILE A 18 6.68 -12.82 3.44
C ILE A 18 7.52 -13.86 2.70
N LEU A 19 8.69 -14.18 3.24
CA LEU A 19 9.57 -15.18 2.64
C LEU A 19 8.99 -16.58 2.74
N ARG A 20 8.39 -16.89 3.89
CA ARG A 20 7.65 -18.13 4.10
C ARG A 20 6.47 -18.25 3.15
N PHE A 21 5.72 -17.18 2.89
CA PHE A 21 4.64 -17.21 1.91
C PHE A 21 5.10 -17.74 0.54
N PHE A 22 6.21 -17.21 0.00
CA PHE A 22 6.74 -17.70 -1.28
C PHE A 22 7.36 -19.10 -1.18
N ASN A 23 8.07 -19.41 -0.10
CA ASN A 23 8.71 -20.70 0.07
C ASN A 23 7.69 -21.84 0.27
N GLU A 24 6.67 -21.64 1.08
CA GLU A 24 5.58 -22.59 1.27
C GLU A 24 4.82 -22.78 -0.06
N ALA A 25 4.52 -21.70 -0.78
CA ALA A 25 3.87 -21.78 -2.09
C ALA A 25 4.72 -22.54 -3.14
N ALA A 26 6.05 -22.45 -3.08
CA ALA A 26 6.94 -23.18 -3.99
C ALA A 26 6.90 -24.70 -3.76
N ASN A 27 6.71 -25.14 -2.51
CA ASN A 27 6.80 -26.55 -2.11
C ASN A 27 5.43 -27.23 -2.01
N ASP A 28 4.35 -26.50 -1.76
CA ASP A 28 2.98 -27.04 -1.64
C ASP A 28 2.54 -27.69 -2.97
N THR A 29 2.09 -28.95 -2.90
CA THR A 29 1.63 -29.73 -4.06
C THR A 29 0.23 -29.34 -4.53
N SER A 30 -0.53 -28.61 -3.71
CA SER A 30 -1.83 -28.05 -4.08
C SER A 30 -1.69 -26.80 -4.96
N VAL A 31 -0.55 -26.10 -4.91
CA VAL A 31 -0.34 -24.86 -5.68
C VAL A 31 -0.11 -25.16 -7.17
N GLU A 32 -0.87 -24.48 -8.02
CA GLU A 32 -0.79 -24.57 -9.49
C GLU A 32 -0.01 -23.42 -10.09
N GLU A 33 -0.23 -22.20 -9.58
CA GLU A 33 0.32 -20.97 -10.15
C GLU A 33 0.74 -19.97 -9.07
N ILE A 34 1.85 -19.29 -9.33
CA ILE A 34 2.33 -18.15 -8.54
C ILE A 34 2.53 -16.96 -9.47
N SER A 35 1.82 -15.88 -9.22
CA SER A 35 1.91 -14.62 -9.94
C SER A 35 2.41 -13.51 -9.02
N THR A 36 3.43 -12.74 -9.41
CA THR A 36 3.94 -11.64 -8.58
C THR A 36 4.52 -10.49 -9.39
N THR A 37 4.61 -9.33 -8.73
CA THR A 37 5.27 -8.12 -9.22
C THR A 37 6.61 -7.92 -8.50
N LEU A 38 7.67 -7.63 -9.26
CA LEU A 38 9.01 -7.36 -8.74
C LEU A 38 9.56 -6.07 -9.37
N TYR A 39 9.53 -4.98 -8.60
CA TYR A 39 10.04 -3.68 -9.05
C TYR A 39 11.56 -3.56 -8.87
N ARG A 40 12.08 -3.99 -7.71
CA ARG A 40 13.50 -3.98 -7.34
C ARG A 40 13.85 -5.27 -6.63
N VAL A 41 14.59 -6.15 -7.29
CA VAL A 41 15.01 -7.43 -6.72
C VAL A 41 16.32 -7.24 -5.97
N ALA A 42 16.37 -7.65 -4.70
CA ALA A 42 17.60 -7.64 -3.91
C ALA A 42 18.69 -8.47 -4.60
N SER A 43 19.96 -8.13 -4.38
CA SER A 43 21.09 -8.87 -4.96
C SER A 43 21.01 -10.36 -4.61
N ASP A 44 20.73 -10.70 -3.36
CA ASP A 44 20.43 -12.06 -2.91
C ASP A 44 18.96 -12.21 -2.50
N SER A 45 18.06 -12.20 -3.48
CA SER A 45 16.62 -12.25 -3.22
C SER A 45 16.15 -13.69 -2.95
N ARG A 46 15.72 -13.94 -1.71
CA ARG A 46 15.12 -15.23 -1.31
C ARG A 46 13.77 -15.44 -1.99
N ILE A 47 13.04 -14.36 -2.27
CA ILE A 47 11.81 -14.39 -3.08
C ILE A 47 12.10 -14.92 -4.50
N ALA A 48 13.12 -14.38 -5.18
CA ALA A 48 13.48 -14.84 -6.53
C ALA A 48 13.91 -16.32 -6.55
N GLN A 49 14.66 -16.76 -5.53
CA GLN A 49 15.03 -18.17 -5.37
C GLN A 49 13.80 -19.07 -5.16
N ALA A 50 12.84 -18.66 -4.33
CA ALA A 50 11.60 -19.41 -4.12
C ALA A 50 10.78 -19.54 -5.42
N LEU A 51 10.71 -18.48 -6.24
CA LEU A 51 10.03 -18.50 -7.54
C LEU A 51 10.72 -19.45 -8.54
N ILE A 52 12.07 -19.50 -8.54
CA ILE A 52 12.84 -20.47 -9.32
C ILE A 52 12.51 -21.90 -8.88
N SER A 53 12.49 -22.16 -7.58
CA SER A 53 12.15 -23.47 -7.02
C SER A 53 10.72 -23.88 -7.38
N ALA A 54 9.77 -22.95 -7.32
CA ALA A 54 8.38 -23.21 -7.72
C ALA A 54 8.27 -23.64 -9.18
N ALA A 55 8.96 -22.96 -10.10
CA ALA A 55 8.96 -23.30 -11.52
C ALA A 55 9.60 -24.68 -11.77
N LYS A 56 10.71 -24.98 -11.08
CA LYS A 56 11.35 -26.33 -11.12
C LYS A 56 10.44 -27.43 -10.57
N ASN A 57 9.59 -27.10 -9.59
CA ASN A 57 8.58 -28.01 -9.04
C ASN A 57 7.33 -28.14 -9.94
N GLY A 58 7.38 -27.67 -11.20
CA GLY A 58 6.33 -27.83 -12.19
C GLY A 58 5.17 -26.84 -12.08
N LYS A 59 5.28 -25.82 -11.23
CA LYS A 59 4.24 -24.79 -11.06
C LYS A 59 4.34 -23.75 -12.17
N LYS A 60 3.21 -23.18 -12.58
CA LYS A 60 3.21 -22.00 -13.45
C LYS A 60 3.69 -20.81 -12.62
N VAL A 61 4.73 -20.12 -13.07
CA VAL A 61 5.23 -18.94 -12.36
C VAL A 61 5.23 -17.76 -13.33
N PHE A 62 4.51 -16.70 -12.98
CA PHE A 62 4.44 -15.46 -13.75
C PHE A 62 4.99 -14.29 -12.94
N VAL A 63 5.96 -13.58 -13.50
CA VAL A 63 6.63 -12.47 -12.82
C VAL A 63 6.65 -11.24 -13.73
N LEU A 64 6.12 -10.14 -13.22
CA LEU A 64 6.24 -8.82 -13.80
C LEU A 64 7.47 -8.12 -13.23
N VAL A 65 8.48 -7.84 -14.07
CA VAL A 65 9.73 -7.19 -13.67
C VAL A 65 9.84 -5.80 -14.27
N GLU A 66 10.09 -4.78 -13.44
CA GLU A 66 10.47 -3.45 -13.92
C GLU A 66 11.98 -3.37 -14.17
N LEU A 67 12.41 -3.39 -15.43
CA LEU A 67 13.84 -3.35 -15.77
C LEU A 67 14.48 -1.98 -15.57
N LYS A 68 13.72 -0.88 -15.64
CA LYS A 68 14.27 0.49 -15.53
C LYS A 68 14.18 1.07 -14.13
N ALA A 69 14.18 0.22 -13.11
CA ALA A 69 14.27 0.68 -11.73
C ALA A 69 15.68 1.25 -11.49
N ARG A 70 15.76 2.58 -11.30
CA ARG A 70 17.03 3.30 -11.09
C ARG A 70 17.86 2.63 -9.99
N PHE A 71 19.12 2.34 -10.31
CA PHE A 71 20.17 1.79 -9.44
C PHE A 71 20.11 0.27 -9.17
N ASP A 72 19.13 -0.46 -9.72
CA ASP A 72 18.95 -1.90 -9.54
C ASP A 72 18.94 -2.69 -10.86
N GLU A 73 19.29 -2.05 -11.98
CA GLU A 73 19.12 -2.61 -13.33
C GLU A 73 19.91 -3.91 -13.51
N ALA A 74 21.15 -3.96 -13.03
CA ALA A 74 22.02 -5.14 -13.16
C ALA A 74 21.45 -6.36 -12.40
N ASN A 75 20.92 -6.13 -11.19
CA ASN A 75 20.31 -7.18 -10.36
C ASN A 75 19.02 -7.69 -11.01
N ASN A 76 18.16 -6.78 -11.48
CA ASN A 76 16.90 -7.15 -12.15
C ASN A 76 17.17 -7.97 -13.43
N ILE A 77 18.16 -7.58 -14.24
CA ILE A 77 18.55 -8.34 -15.44
C ILE A 77 19.07 -9.73 -15.08
N ARG A 78 19.95 -9.83 -14.06
CA ARG A 78 20.52 -11.11 -13.61
C ARG A 78 19.43 -12.07 -13.13
N TRP A 79 18.57 -11.62 -12.22
CA TRP A 79 17.49 -12.44 -11.69
C TRP A 79 16.48 -12.81 -12.77
N ALA A 80 16.14 -11.89 -13.67
CA ALA A 80 15.26 -12.20 -14.78
C ALA A 80 15.83 -13.30 -15.69
N LYS A 81 17.14 -13.26 -15.99
CA LYS A 81 17.79 -14.32 -16.76
C LYS A 81 17.70 -15.68 -16.05
N GLN A 82 18.01 -15.73 -14.75
CA GLN A 82 17.97 -16.97 -13.96
C GLN A 82 16.55 -17.54 -13.84
N MET A 83 15.57 -16.70 -13.52
CA MET A 83 14.16 -17.08 -13.44
C MET A 83 13.67 -17.63 -14.79
N LYS A 84 14.00 -16.97 -15.91
CA LYS A 84 13.61 -17.43 -17.25
C LYS A 84 14.21 -18.79 -17.59
N LEU A 85 15.48 -19.04 -17.24
CA LEU A 85 16.13 -20.34 -17.42
C LEU A 85 15.45 -21.46 -16.60
N ALA A 86 14.85 -21.13 -15.46
CA ALA A 86 14.14 -22.07 -14.60
C ALA A 86 12.68 -22.32 -15.03
N GLY A 87 12.20 -21.70 -16.11
CA GLY A 87 10.83 -21.86 -16.60
C GLY A 87 9.84 -20.79 -16.12
N VAL A 88 10.29 -19.76 -15.41
CA VAL A 88 9.43 -18.63 -15.02
C VAL A 88 9.06 -17.80 -16.25
N ARG A 89 7.77 -17.53 -16.43
CA ARG A 89 7.27 -16.61 -17.45
C ARG A 89 7.47 -15.17 -16.98
N ILE A 90 8.44 -14.48 -17.57
CA ILE A 90 8.72 -13.09 -17.24
C ILE A 90 8.04 -12.15 -18.22
N MET A 91 7.41 -11.13 -17.67
CA MET A 91 6.97 -9.96 -18.41
C MET A 91 7.74 -8.73 -17.93
N TYR A 92 8.35 -8.02 -18.87
CA TYR A 92 8.97 -6.75 -18.59
C TYR A 92 7.95 -5.63 -18.74
N SER A 93 7.96 -4.69 -17.81
CA SER A 93 7.23 -3.44 -18.03
C SER A 93 7.81 -2.71 -19.24
N ASN A 94 6.94 -2.11 -20.04
CA ASN A 94 7.33 -1.26 -21.16
C ASN A 94 7.09 0.22 -20.80
N ASN A 95 7.48 1.13 -21.69
CA ASN A 95 7.30 2.56 -21.44
C ASN A 95 5.82 2.97 -21.29
N GLU A 96 4.89 2.17 -21.82
CA GLU A 96 3.46 2.45 -21.84
C GLU A 96 2.71 1.91 -20.61
N LEU A 97 3.24 0.87 -19.95
CA LEU A 97 2.62 0.19 -18.82
C LEU A 97 3.66 -0.11 -17.74
N LYS A 98 3.93 0.89 -16.90
CA LYS A 98 4.84 0.74 -15.75
C LYS A 98 4.08 0.20 -14.54
N VAL A 99 4.35 -1.05 -14.18
CA VAL A 99 3.73 -1.67 -13.01
C VAL A 99 4.53 -1.30 -11.76
N HIS A 100 3.84 -0.71 -10.79
CA HIS A 100 4.41 -0.32 -9.49
C HIS A 100 3.58 -0.85 -8.32
N ALA A 101 2.53 -1.64 -8.59
CA ALA A 101 1.88 -2.49 -7.60
C ALA A 101 2.89 -3.46 -6.95
N LYS A 102 2.64 -3.83 -5.69
CA LYS A 102 3.42 -4.81 -4.93
C LYS A 102 2.52 -5.89 -4.40
N ILE A 103 2.19 -6.78 -5.31
CA ILE A 103 1.19 -7.83 -5.14
C ILE A 103 1.77 -9.18 -5.54
N ALA A 104 1.32 -10.21 -4.85
CA ALA A 104 1.56 -11.61 -5.17
C ALA A 104 0.30 -12.43 -4.96
N LEU A 105 0.06 -13.39 -5.84
CA LEU A 105 -1.10 -14.28 -5.85
C LEU A 105 -0.62 -15.72 -6.02
N VAL A 106 -1.15 -16.60 -5.19
CA VAL A 106 -0.95 -18.04 -5.24
C VAL A 106 -2.30 -18.69 -5.54
N LYS A 107 -2.37 -19.42 -6.66
CA LYS A 107 -3.54 -20.19 -7.08
C LYS A 107 -3.35 -21.66 -6.72
N ARG A 108 -4.37 -22.27 -6.10
CA ARG A 108 -4.36 -23.61 -5.51
C ARG A 108 -5.48 -24.47 -6.08
N ARG A 109 -5.28 -25.79 -6.10
CA ARG A 109 -6.30 -26.83 -6.28
C ARG A 109 -7.13 -26.97 -5.01
N ASP A 110 -7.90 -25.95 -4.71
CA ASP A 110 -8.77 -25.86 -3.55
C ASP A 110 -10.09 -25.24 -4.02
N SER A 111 -11.20 -25.94 -3.80
CA SER A 111 -12.52 -25.49 -4.28
C SER A 111 -13.10 -24.34 -3.47
N LEU A 112 -12.65 -24.13 -2.23
CA LEU A 112 -13.19 -23.12 -1.32
C LEU A 112 -12.27 -21.90 -1.23
N LEU A 113 -10.95 -22.14 -1.17
CA LEU A 113 -9.92 -21.10 -1.08
C LEU A 113 -8.90 -21.25 -2.21
N PRO A 114 -9.32 -21.09 -3.49
CA PRO A 114 -8.43 -21.23 -4.63
C PRO A 114 -7.31 -20.18 -4.64
N TYR A 115 -7.48 -19.05 -3.95
CA TYR A 115 -6.49 -17.98 -3.91
C TYR A 115 -5.97 -17.67 -2.51
N LEU A 116 -4.65 -17.48 -2.42
CA LEU A 116 -3.97 -16.80 -1.31
C LEU A 116 -3.19 -15.64 -1.89
N GLY A 117 -3.16 -14.50 -1.21
CA GLY A 117 -2.47 -13.33 -1.75
C GLY A 117 -1.79 -12.48 -0.71
N LEU A 118 -0.90 -11.66 -1.25
CA LEU A 118 -0.11 -10.69 -0.53
C LEU A 118 -0.21 -9.34 -1.25
N MET A 119 -0.45 -8.27 -0.52
CA MET A 119 -0.46 -6.90 -1.04
C MET A 119 0.31 -5.97 -0.11
N ALA A 120 1.17 -5.13 -0.67
CA ALA A 120 2.09 -4.31 0.11
C ALA A 120 2.07 -2.83 -0.33
N THR A 121 2.35 -1.94 0.62
CA THR A 121 2.58 -0.51 0.33
C THR A 121 3.94 -0.25 -0.33
N GLY A 122 4.91 -1.15 -0.11
CA GLY A 122 6.27 -1.04 -0.60
C GLY A 122 6.80 -2.28 -1.28
N ASN A 123 8.04 -2.18 -1.77
CA ASN A 123 8.68 -3.22 -2.58
C ASN A 123 8.80 -4.54 -1.83
N LEU A 124 8.56 -5.65 -2.54
CA LEU A 124 8.85 -6.98 -2.04
C LEU A 124 10.36 -7.23 -2.05
N ASN A 125 11.07 -6.59 -1.12
CA ASN A 125 12.51 -6.53 -1.06
C ASN A 125 12.99 -6.51 0.40
N GLU A 126 13.72 -7.55 0.78
CA GLU A 126 14.21 -7.81 2.13
C GLU A 126 15.18 -6.74 2.62
N THR A 127 15.88 -6.06 1.69
CA THR A 127 16.84 -5.01 2.03
C THR A 127 16.11 -3.75 2.45
N THR A 128 15.17 -3.26 1.63
CA THR A 128 14.39 -2.05 1.95
C THR A 128 13.49 -2.24 3.16
N ALA A 129 12.98 -3.45 3.38
CA ALA A 129 12.15 -3.77 4.54
C ALA A 129 12.82 -3.52 5.90
N ARG A 130 14.14 -3.35 5.96
CA ARG A 130 14.87 -3.05 7.20
C ARG A 130 14.82 -1.57 7.61
N PHE A 131 14.47 -0.68 6.70
CA PHE A 131 14.50 0.76 6.94
C PHE A 131 13.34 1.54 6.33
N TYR A 132 12.47 0.91 5.54
CA TYR A 132 11.23 1.51 5.06
C TYR A 132 10.07 1.05 5.93
N THR A 133 9.23 1.99 6.38
CA THR A 133 8.00 1.64 7.09
C THR A 133 6.94 1.23 6.09
N ASP A 134 6.60 -0.05 6.01
CA ASP A 134 5.67 -0.60 5.01
C ASP A 134 4.67 -1.57 5.65
N HIS A 135 3.46 -1.59 5.10
CA HIS A 135 2.37 -2.47 5.51
C HIS A 135 2.18 -3.56 4.46
N ILE A 136 2.11 -4.81 4.90
CA ILE A 136 1.99 -5.98 4.02
C ILE A 136 0.84 -6.83 4.53
N LEU A 137 -0.25 -6.89 3.77
CA LEU A 137 -1.43 -7.69 4.04
C LEU A 137 -1.26 -9.07 3.39
N LEU A 138 -1.43 -10.14 4.17
CA LEU A 138 -1.62 -11.50 3.68
C LEU A 138 -3.06 -11.92 3.92
N THR A 139 -3.76 -12.35 2.86
CA THR A 139 -5.20 -12.63 2.91
C THR A 139 -5.58 -13.87 2.10
N ALA A 140 -6.71 -14.46 2.45
CA ALA A 140 -7.42 -15.50 1.68
C ALA A 140 -8.82 -15.03 1.25
N ARG A 141 -9.06 -13.72 1.16
CA ARG A 141 -10.36 -13.16 0.74
C ARG A 141 -10.56 -13.30 -0.76
N GLN A 142 -11.40 -14.25 -1.14
CA GLN A 142 -11.59 -14.62 -2.54
C GLN A 142 -12.15 -13.48 -3.40
N GLU A 143 -12.95 -12.57 -2.84
CA GLU A 143 -13.43 -11.37 -3.56
C GLU A 143 -12.26 -10.49 -4.04
N ILE A 144 -11.37 -10.11 -3.13
CA ILE A 144 -10.21 -9.26 -3.44
C ILE A 144 -9.21 -10.00 -4.33
N LEU A 145 -9.01 -11.29 -4.07
CA LEU A 145 -8.02 -12.09 -4.80
C LEU A 145 -8.50 -12.53 -6.19
N GLY A 146 -9.80 -12.66 -6.40
CA GLY A 146 -10.41 -12.83 -7.72
C GLY A 146 -10.13 -11.62 -8.61
N GLU A 147 -10.35 -10.41 -8.08
CA GLU A 147 -9.96 -9.17 -8.75
C GLU A 147 -8.44 -9.10 -9.02
N MET A 148 -7.61 -9.53 -8.07
CA MET A 148 -6.16 -9.59 -8.29
C MET A 148 -5.79 -10.57 -9.43
N ASN A 149 -6.48 -11.71 -9.53
CA ASN A 149 -6.30 -12.66 -10.63
C ASN A 149 -6.65 -12.01 -11.97
N GLU A 150 -7.80 -11.33 -12.05
CA GLU A 150 -8.21 -10.58 -13.25
C GLU A 150 -7.18 -9.52 -13.64
N LEU A 151 -6.60 -8.82 -12.67
CA LEU A 151 -5.51 -7.87 -12.91
C LEU A 151 -4.27 -8.56 -13.50
N PHE A 152 -3.82 -9.70 -12.95
CA PHE A 152 -2.70 -10.45 -13.52
C PHE A 152 -2.99 -10.95 -14.93
N GLU A 153 -4.20 -11.44 -15.20
CA GLU A 153 -4.63 -11.85 -16.53
C GLU A 153 -4.60 -10.67 -17.51
N PHE A 154 -5.12 -9.52 -17.10
CA PHE A 154 -5.06 -8.28 -17.88
C PHE A 154 -3.61 -7.88 -18.20
N LEU A 155 -2.76 -7.80 -17.18
CA LEU A 155 -1.34 -7.46 -17.34
C LEU A 155 -0.64 -8.45 -18.29
N SER A 156 -1.01 -9.73 -18.24
CA SER A 156 -0.44 -10.77 -19.10
C SER A 156 -0.73 -10.57 -20.61
N ARG A 157 -1.75 -9.79 -20.99
CA ARG A 157 -2.20 -9.57 -22.37
C ARG A 157 -1.50 -8.42 -23.09
N ARG A 158 -0.69 -7.59 -22.40
CA ARG A 158 0.06 -6.44 -22.97
C ARG A 158 -0.79 -5.40 -23.73
N LYS A 159 -2.09 -5.31 -23.44
CA LYS A 159 -2.97 -4.29 -24.03
C LYS A 159 -3.21 -3.17 -23.02
N LYS A 160 -3.40 -1.94 -23.50
CA LYS A 160 -3.89 -0.85 -22.64
C LYS A 160 -5.31 -1.18 -22.17
N PRO A 161 -5.72 -0.73 -20.98
CA PRO A 161 -7.10 -0.80 -20.56
C PRO A 161 -7.95 -0.10 -21.63
N GLU A 162 -8.97 -0.76 -22.15
CA GLU A 162 -9.95 -0.04 -22.96
C GLU A 162 -10.77 0.83 -21.99
N PRO A 163 -11.03 2.12 -22.30
CA PRO A 163 -11.68 3.06 -21.39
C PRO A 163 -13.09 2.64 -20.89
N LYS A 164 -13.65 1.53 -21.41
CA LYS A 164 -15.04 1.10 -21.19
C LYS A 164 -15.25 -0.41 -21.12
N SER A 165 -14.20 -1.24 -20.93
CA SER A 165 -14.42 -2.67 -20.76
C SER A 165 -15.01 -2.94 -19.36
N ASN A 166 -16.32 -3.22 -19.33
CA ASN A 166 -17.18 -3.46 -18.16
C ASN A 166 -16.80 -4.69 -17.30
N GLY A 167 -15.63 -4.65 -16.66
CA GLY A 167 -15.27 -5.45 -15.51
C GLY A 167 -14.57 -4.55 -14.51
N GLY A 168 -15.33 -3.71 -13.80
CA GLY A 168 -14.77 -2.76 -12.84
C GLY A 168 -14.27 -3.51 -11.60
N PHE A 169 -13.05 -3.19 -11.16
CA PHE A 169 -12.61 -3.52 -9.82
C PHE A 169 -13.60 -2.86 -8.83
N ARG A 170 -14.12 -3.64 -7.89
CA ARG A 170 -15.08 -3.20 -6.86
C ARG A 170 -14.40 -3.02 -5.52
N SER A 171 -13.48 -3.94 -5.20
CA SER A 171 -12.73 -3.94 -3.95
C SER A 171 -11.38 -3.23 -4.11
N LEU A 172 -10.59 -3.61 -5.13
CA LEU A 172 -9.29 -3.01 -5.41
C LEU A 172 -9.43 -1.65 -6.09
N LEU A 173 -8.55 -0.72 -5.74
CA LEU A 173 -8.39 0.54 -6.45
C LEU A 173 -7.17 0.40 -7.37
N VAL A 174 -7.39 0.40 -8.68
CA VAL A 174 -6.31 0.18 -9.67
C VAL A 174 -6.13 1.41 -10.54
N ALA A 175 -4.91 1.95 -10.59
CA ALA A 175 -4.60 3.09 -11.46
C ALA A 175 -4.76 2.73 -12.95
N GLN A 176 -5.25 3.68 -13.74
CA GLN A 176 -5.77 3.49 -15.11
C GLN A 176 -7.12 2.76 -15.20
N PHE A 177 -7.72 2.42 -14.07
CA PHE A 177 -9.08 1.90 -13.97
C PHE A 177 -9.89 2.83 -13.05
N ASN A 178 -10.21 2.39 -11.83
CA ASN A 178 -11.11 3.07 -10.90
C ASN A 178 -10.40 3.94 -9.85
N LEU A 179 -9.08 3.83 -9.67
CA LEU A 179 -8.40 4.42 -8.50
C LEU A 179 -8.66 5.91 -8.30
N GLN A 180 -8.57 6.72 -9.37
CA GLN A 180 -8.80 8.16 -9.23
C GLN A 180 -10.26 8.46 -8.91
N ASP A 181 -11.16 7.92 -9.72
CA ASP A 181 -12.59 8.20 -9.63
C ASP A 181 -13.14 7.80 -8.26
N ASP A 182 -12.69 6.66 -7.72
CA ASP A 182 -13.12 6.18 -6.41
C ASP A 182 -12.55 7.04 -5.28
N PHE A 183 -11.29 7.48 -5.35
CA PHE A 183 -10.78 8.42 -4.35
C PHE A 183 -11.52 9.76 -4.39
N LEU A 184 -11.79 10.29 -5.59
CA LEU A 184 -12.57 11.52 -5.74
C LEU A 184 -13.99 11.36 -5.19
N ALA A 185 -14.65 10.23 -5.48
CA ALA A 185 -15.99 9.91 -4.97
C ALA A 185 -16.01 9.79 -3.44
N MET A 186 -14.97 9.22 -2.83
CA MET A 186 -14.85 9.16 -1.37
C MET A 186 -14.69 10.55 -0.76
N ILE A 187 -13.88 11.44 -1.37
CA ILE A 187 -13.75 12.83 -0.90
C ILE A 187 -15.07 13.59 -1.08
N ASP A 188 -15.76 13.40 -2.22
CA ASP A 188 -17.08 14.01 -2.49
C ASP A 188 -18.11 13.58 -1.45
N ARG A 189 -18.10 12.31 -1.06
CA ARG A 189 -19.01 11.79 -0.04
C ARG A 189 -18.76 12.42 1.33
N GLU A 190 -17.50 12.56 1.76
CA GLU A 190 -17.19 13.29 3.00
C GLU A 190 -17.61 14.77 2.90
N THR A 191 -17.41 15.39 1.74
CA THR A 191 -17.84 16.78 1.47
C THR A 191 -19.35 16.92 1.63
N GLU A 192 -20.12 15.97 1.11
CA GLU A 192 -21.57 15.96 1.21
C GLU A 192 -22.04 15.68 2.65
N HIS A 193 -21.34 14.82 3.39
CA HIS A 193 -21.62 14.65 4.82
C HIS A 193 -21.46 15.96 5.60
N ALA A 194 -20.37 16.70 5.36
CA ALA A 194 -20.12 17.98 6.03
C ALA A 194 -21.17 19.04 5.66
N ARG A 195 -21.55 19.16 4.38
CA ARG A 195 -22.61 20.08 3.91
C ARG A 195 -23.95 19.80 4.58
N ASN A 196 -24.24 18.55 4.87
CA ASN A 196 -25.45 18.11 5.57
C ASN A 196 -25.33 18.18 7.11
N GLY A 197 -24.31 18.85 7.64
CA GLY A 197 -24.09 19.04 9.07
C GLY A 197 -23.65 17.77 9.82
N LYS A 198 -23.24 16.71 9.11
CA LYS A 198 -22.68 15.50 9.73
C LYS A 198 -21.19 15.66 9.94
N TYR A 199 -20.65 14.98 10.96
CA TYR A 199 -19.20 14.89 11.10
C TYR A 199 -18.60 14.14 9.90
N ALA A 200 -17.54 14.71 9.34
CA ALA A 200 -16.84 14.18 8.18
C ALA A 200 -15.34 14.42 8.35
N ALA A 201 -14.54 13.40 8.07
CA ALA A 201 -13.11 13.48 8.25
C ALA A 201 -12.36 12.60 7.25
N ILE A 202 -11.18 13.09 6.87
CA ILE A 202 -10.24 12.42 5.96
C ILE A 202 -8.88 12.40 6.64
N THR A 203 -8.27 11.21 6.77
CA THR A 203 -6.89 11.08 7.24
C THR A 203 -6.08 10.34 6.19
N ILE A 204 -4.99 10.94 5.70
CA ILE A 204 -4.18 10.36 4.65
C ILE A 204 -2.70 10.43 4.98
N LYS A 205 -2.05 9.28 4.91
CA LYS A 205 -0.59 9.13 4.97
C LYS A 205 -0.08 8.76 3.59
N MET A 206 0.90 9.48 3.07
CA MET A 206 1.59 9.13 1.82
C MET A 206 2.99 9.74 1.74
N ASN A 207 3.75 9.40 0.69
CA ASN A 207 5.07 9.99 0.50
C ASN A 207 5.01 11.34 -0.19
N ASN A 208 4.15 11.50 -1.20
CA ASN A 208 4.09 12.72 -1.99
C ASN A 208 2.66 13.05 -2.42
N LEU A 209 2.28 14.33 -2.31
CA LEU A 209 1.01 14.89 -2.76
C LEU A 209 1.30 16.00 -3.79
N GLU A 210 0.92 15.76 -5.04
CA GLU A 210 1.27 16.63 -6.19
C GLU A 210 0.12 16.82 -7.19
N GLU A 211 -0.77 15.83 -7.33
CA GLU A 211 -1.79 15.83 -8.38
C GLU A 211 -2.89 16.87 -8.10
N GLU A 212 -3.18 17.69 -9.11
CA GLU A 212 -3.97 18.91 -8.99
C GLU A 212 -5.45 18.63 -8.73
N GLY A 213 -6.03 17.63 -9.38
CA GLY A 213 -7.44 17.24 -9.19
C GLY A 213 -7.72 16.79 -7.76
N MET A 214 -6.86 15.92 -7.22
CA MET A 214 -6.93 15.45 -5.83
C MET A 214 -6.79 16.62 -4.84
N ILE A 215 -5.81 17.51 -5.05
CA ILE A 215 -5.58 18.67 -4.17
C ILE A 215 -6.78 19.63 -4.20
N LYS A 216 -7.28 19.96 -5.39
CA LYS A 216 -8.46 20.82 -5.54
C LYS A 216 -9.65 20.24 -4.80
N ARG A 217 -9.86 18.92 -4.90
CA ARG A 217 -10.97 18.25 -4.23
C ARG A 217 -10.83 18.25 -2.71
N LEU A 218 -9.61 18.14 -2.17
CA LEU A 218 -9.35 18.33 -0.73
C LEU A 218 -9.67 19.77 -0.27
N TYR A 219 -9.36 20.79 -1.08
CA TYR A 219 -9.76 22.17 -0.75
C TYR A 219 -11.28 22.37 -0.74
N GLU A 220 -11.99 21.79 -1.71
CA GLU A 220 -13.46 21.80 -1.75
C GLU A 220 -14.05 21.13 -0.50
N ALA A 221 -13.49 19.99 -0.08
CA ALA A 221 -13.88 19.29 1.14
C ALA A 221 -13.61 20.12 2.41
N SER A 222 -12.42 20.74 2.51
CA SER A 222 -12.09 21.65 3.61
C SER A 222 -13.10 22.79 3.72
N ASN A 223 -13.45 23.43 2.60
CA ASN A 223 -14.42 24.52 2.56
C ASN A 223 -15.84 24.10 2.96
N ALA A 224 -16.20 22.84 2.75
CA ALA A 224 -17.46 22.27 3.21
C ALA A 224 -17.48 21.93 4.71
N GLY A 225 -16.32 22.00 5.40
CA GLY A 225 -16.20 21.69 6.83
C GLY A 225 -15.61 20.32 7.14
N VAL A 226 -15.11 19.58 6.15
CA VAL A 226 -14.43 18.29 6.38
C VAL A 226 -13.10 18.54 7.11
N VAL A 227 -12.86 17.79 8.19
CA VAL A 227 -11.58 17.82 8.92
C VAL A 227 -10.57 16.92 8.21
N ILE A 228 -9.44 17.49 7.78
CA ILE A 228 -8.46 16.77 6.95
C ILE A 228 -7.08 16.77 7.63
N GLU A 229 -6.59 15.56 7.94
CA GLU A 229 -5.28 15.33 8.54
C GLU A 229 -4.37 14.60 7.54
N LEU A 230 -3.26 15.24 7.15
CA LEU A 230 -2.31 14.69 6.19
C LEU A 230 -0.96 14.43 6.85
N ILE A 231 -0.39 13.25 6.58
CA ILE A 231 0.99 12.89 6.90
C ILE A 231 1.74 12.73 5.58
N VAL A 232 2.52 13.73 5.18
CA VAL A 232 3.25 13.76 3.91
C VAL A 232 4.73 14.01 4.16
N ARG A 233 5.54 12.96 4.04
CA ARG A 233 6.98 13.08 4.36
C ARG A 233 7.81 13.77 3.27
N GLY A 234 7.40 13.67 2.01
CA GLY A 234 8.14 14.16 0.83
C GLY A 234 7.53 15.44 0.25
N ILE A 235 7.32 15.44 -1.07
CA ILE A 235 6.78 16.58 -1.82
C ILE A 235 5.32 16.78 -1.44
N CYS A 236 4.93 18.01 -1.08
CA CYS A 236 3.55 18.41 -0.87
C CYS A 236 3.29 19.72 -1.62
N ARG A 237 2.40 19.69 -2.62
CA ARG A 237 1.95 20.90 -3.35
C ARG A 237 0.69 21.52 -2.76
N LEU A 238 0.07 20.86 -1.79
CA LEU A 238 -1.06 21.40 -1.03
C LEU A 238 -0.55 22.43 -0.02
N VAL A 239 -1.23 23.58 0.07
CA VAL A 239 -0.93 24.68 0.98
C VAL A 239 -2.02 24.71 2.07
N PRO A 240 -1.71 24.33 3.32
CA PRO A 240 -2.70 24.30 4.40
C PRO A 240 -2.91 25.66 5.06
N GLY A 241 -4.03 25.83 5.77
CA GLY A 241 -4.31 26.98 6.63
C GLY A 241 -4.74 28.27 5.91
N ILE A 242 -5.05 28.22 4.62
CA ILE A 242 -5.51 29.39 3.85
C ILE A 242 -6.99 29.62 4.09
N THR A 243 -7.36 30.81 4.59
CA THR A 243 -8.76 31.24 4.79
C THR A 243 -9.58 31.09 3.52
N GLY A 244 -10.72 30.40 3.61
CA GLY A 244 -11.61 30.16 2.46
C GLY A 244 -11.10 29.12 1.46
N GLN A 245 -10.06 28.33 1.81
CA GLN A 245 -9.56 27.24 0.97
C GLN A 245 -9.14 25.99 1.77
N SER A 246 -8.33 26.13 2.82
CA SER A 246 -7.66 25.00 3.48
C SER A 246 -7.56 25.13 5.01
N THR A 247 -8.45 25.89 5.64
CA THR A 247 -8.47 26.10 7.10
C THR A 247 -8.67 24.82 7.91
N ASN A 248 -9.35 23.82 7.34
CA ASN A 248 -9.60 22.54 7.99
C ASN A 248 -8.57 21.46 7.60
N ILE A 249 -7.50 21.84 6.89
CA ILE A 249 -6.43 20.94 6.47
C ILE A 249 -5.20 21.19 7.34
N ARG A 250 -4.70 20.12 7.95
CA ARG A 250 -3.42 20.10 8.65
C ARG A 250 -2.48 19.12 7.97
N VAL A 251 -1.22 19.50 7.84
CA VAL A 251 -0.20 18.67 7.20
C VAL A 251 0.99 18.55 8.13
N ARG A 252 1.29 17.31 8.52
CA ARG A 252 2.50 16.95 9.26
C ARG A 252 3.48 16.26 8.33
N ARG A 253 4.77 16.50 8.58
CA ARG A 253 5.90 15.79 7.99
C ARG A 253 6.66 15.12 9.11
N ILE A 254 6.92 13.83 8.95
CA ILE A 254 7.71 13.03 9.89
C ILE A 254 8.92 12.51 9.11
N ILE A 255 10.11 12.88 9.56
CA ILE A 255 11.39 12.38 9.06
C ILE A 255 12.16 11.90 10.28
N ASP A 256 12.48 10.61 10.31
CA ASP A 256 13.13 9.98 11.45
C ASP A 256 14.03 8.82 10.96
N ARG A 257 14.50 7.95 11.86
CA ARG A 257 15.40 6.81 11.60
C ARG A 257 14.91 5.93 10.46
N TYR A 258 13.63 5.53 10.48
CA TYR A 258 13.02 4.80 9.38
C TYR A 258 12.40 5.76 8.38
N LEU A 259 12.50 5.41 7.10
CA LEU A 259 11.85 6.16 6.04
C LEU A 259 10.35 5.86 6.06
N GLU A 260 9.55 6.86 6.41
CA GLU A 260 8.09 6.76 6.35
C GLU A 260 7.64 6.45 4.94
N HIS A 261 7.25 5.21 4.61
CA HIS A 261 7.03 4.81 3.21
C HIS A 261 5.59 4.36 2.91
N GLY A 262 4.90 3.80 3.91
CA GLY A 262 3.55 3.29 3.79
C GLY A 262 2.54 4.35 3.39
N ARG A 263 1.56 3.96 2.56
CA ARG A 263 0.41 4.81 2.24
C ARG A 263 -0.86 4.23 2.85
N VAL A 264 -1.61 5.09 3.53
CA VAL A 264 -2.85 4.76 4.21
C VAL A 264 -3.85 5.87 3.93
N PHE A 265 -5.08 5.50 3.57
CA PHE A 265 -6.16 6.42 3.24
C PHE A 265 -7.37 6.04 4.08
N ILE A 266 -7.85 6.96 4.91
CA ILE A 266 -8.93 6.74 5.85
C ILE A 266 -10.02 7.78 5.61
N PHE A 267 -11.23 7.32 5.34
CA PHE A 267 -12.42 8.14 5.14
C PHE A 267 -13.46 7.80 6.20
N HIS A 268 -13.97 8.80 6.91
CA HIS A 268 -14.87 8.58 8.06
C HIS A 268 -16.19 7.92 7.68
N ASN A 269 -16.77 8.29 6.53
CA ASN A 269 -17.93 7.68 5.89
C ASN A 269 -19.13 7.52 6.86
N GLY A 270 -19.49 8.61 7.55
CA GLY A 270 -20.60 8.63 8.49
C GLY A 270 -20.47 7.63 9.65
N GLY A 271 -19.24 7.29 10.04
CA GLY A 271 -18.93 6.31 11.08
C GLY A 271 -18.63 4.90 10.56
N GLN A 272 -18.92 4.61 9.29
CA GLN A 272 -18.57 3.35 8.64
C GLN A 272 -17.22 3.47 7.92
N GLU A 273 -16.17 3.67 8.71
CA GLU A 273 -14.85 4.03 8.21
C GLU A 273 -14.36 3.10 7.09
N GLN A 274 -13.93 3.71 5.99
CA GLN A 274 -13.28 3.04 4.87
C GLN A 274 -11.78 3.29 4.93
N MET A 275 -11.00 2.20 4.97
CA MET A 275 -9.55 2.24 5.05
C MET A 275 -8.93 1.50 3.88
N PHE A 276 -8.03 2.17 3.17
CA PHE A 276 -7.25 1.62 2.08
C PHE A 276 -5.75 1.78 2.35
N MET A 277 -4.96 0.85 1.83
CA MET A 277 -3.51 0.96 1.77
C MET A 277 -3.03 0.57 0.40
N GLY A 278 -1.84 1.02 -0.01
CA GLY A 278 -1.34 0.60 -1.32
C GLY A 278 -0.06 1.27 -1.77
N SER A 279 0.22 1.10 -3.05
CA SER A 279 1.47 1.52 -3.67
C SER A 279 1.45 2.95 -4.22
N ALA A 280 0.26 3.55 -4.35
CA ALA A 280 0.07 4.86 -4.97
C ALA A 280 0.35 6.01 -4.00
N ASP A 281 1.16 6.96 -4.45
CA ASP A 281 1.11 8.35 -3.99
C ASP A 281 0.12 9.13 -4.87
N TRP A 282 -0.34 10.30 -4.44
CA TRP A 282 -1.14 11.20 -5.28
C TRP A 282 -0.24 12.13 -6.11
N MET A 283 0.54 11.52 -7.02
CA MET A 283 1.27 12.23 -8.07
C MET A 283 0.72 11.86 -9.44
N THR A 284 0.83 12.77 -10.41
CA THR A 284 0.37 12.58 -11.80
C THR A 284 0.88 11.27 -12.41
N ARG A 285 2.14 10.90 -12.15
CA ARG A 285 2.71 9.65 -12.67
C ARG A 285 2.10 8.39 -12.04
N ASN A 286 1.68 8.44 -10.79
CA ASN A 286 1.13 7.29 -10.07
C ASN A 286 -0.34 7.08 -10.45
N ILE A 287 -1.11 8.18 -10.56
CA ILE A 287 -2.51 8.13 -10.93
C ILE A 287 -2.71 7.77 -12.41
N TYR A 288 -1.93 8.36 -13.31
CA TYR A 288 -2.21 8.27 -14.76
C TYR A 288 -1.24 7.40 -15.57
N ARG A 289 0.00 7.20 -15.11
CA ARG A 289 1.08 6.63 -15.94
C ARG A 289 1.63 5.31 -15.40
N ARG A 290 1.09 4.80 -14.30
CA ARG A 290 1.52 3.56 -13.66
C ARG A 290 0.31 2.69 -13.41
N VAL A 291 0.56 1.39 -13.26
CA VAL A 291 -0.38 0.47 -12.64
C VAL A 291 0.00 0.40 -11.16
N GLU A 292 -0.79 1.08 -10.34
CA GLU A 292 -0.74 1.05 -8.89
C GLU A 292 -1.94 0.27 -8.38
N VAL A 293 -1.81 -0.33 -7.19
CA VAL A 293 -2.92 -1.00 -6.51
C VAL A 293 -3.00 -0.47 -5.10
N CYS A 294 -4.19 0.01 -4.72
CA CYS A 294 -4.60 0.13 -3.33
C CYS A 294 -5.68 -0.90 -3.02
N PHE A 295 -5.65 -1.43 -1.81
CA PHE A 295 -6.50 -2.51 -1.34
C PHE A 295 -7.18 -2.11 -0.04
N PRO A 296 -8.42 -2.58 0.19
CA PRO A 296 -9.16 -2.25 1.40
C PRO A 296 -8.64 -3.08 2.57
N VAL A 297 -8.56 -2.46 3.74
CA VAL A 297 -8.40 -3.16 5.02
C VAL A 297 -9.79 -3.42 5.56
N VAL A 298 -10.27 -4.65 5.48
CA VAL A 298 -11.66 -4.99 5.86
C VAL A 298 -11.77 -5.69 7.20
N ASP A 299 -10.69 -6.34 7.67
CA ASP A 299 -10.63 -6.96 8.99
C ASP A 299 -10.59 -5.86 10.07
N GLU A 300 -11.61 -5.80 10.92
CA GLU A 300 -11.78 -4.74 11.92
C GLU A 300 -10.63 -4.68 12.94
N ARG A 301 -10.00 -5.82 13.28
CA ARG A 301 -8.83 -5.84 14.16
C ARG A 301 -7.65 -5.17 13.46
N LEU A 302 -7.42 -5.48 12.19
CA LEU A 302 -6.37 -4.84 11.40
C LEU A 302 -6.66 -3.35 11.15
N LYS A 303 -7.92 -2.96 10.91
CA LYS A 303 -8.30 -1.54 10.84
C LYS A 303 -7.97 -0.81 12.14
N LYS A 304 -8.32 -1.40 13.29
CA LYS A 304 -8.00 -0.82 14.62
C LYS A 304 -6.50 -0.69 14.82
N GLN A 305 -5.73 -1.71 14.47
CA GLN A 305 -4.26 -1.69 14.57
C GLN A 305 -3.65 -0.57 13.70
N VAL A 306 -4.07 -0.45 12.44
CA VAL A 306 -3.56 0.61 11.53
C VAL A 306 -4.01 2.00 12.01
N ARG A 307 -5.25 2.14 12.49
CA ARG A 307 -5.74 3.40 13.05
C ARG A 307 -4.90 3.87 14.24
N GLU A 308 -4.54 2.95 15.14
CA GLU A 308 -3.68 3.27 16.28
C GLU A 308 -2.29 3.73 15.83
N ILE A 309 -1.68 3.04 14.85
CA ILE A 309 -0.41 3.46 14.25
C ILE A 309 -0.50 4.88 13.69
N ILE A 310 -1.56 5.19 12.94
CA ILE A 310 -1.77 6.53 12.38
C ILE A 310 -1.99 7.56 13.48
N GLN A 311 -2.74 7.22 14.52
CA GLN A 311 -2.99 8.09 15.65
C GLN A 311 -1.69 8.43 16.40
N ILE A 312 -0.83 7.44 16.64
CA ILE A 312 0.51 7.63 17.22
C ILE A 312 1.33 8.59 16.35
N GLN A 313 1.26 8.46 15.02
CA GLN A 313 1.96 9.39 14.11
C GLN A 313 1.39 10.81 14.14
N LEU A 314 0.08 10.97 14.29
CA LEU A 314 -0.56 12.29 14.45
C LEU A 314 -0.25 12.95 15.80
N GLN A 315 0.11 12.15 16.81
CA GLN A 315 0.53 12.61 18.14
C GLN A 315 2.03 12.87 18.26
N ASP A 316 2.83 12.54 17.24
CA ASP A 316 4.26 12.77 17.26
C ASP A 316 4.55 14.27 17.49
N ASN A 317 5.35 14.55 18.52
CA ASN A 317 5.77 15.89 18.92
C ASN A 317 7.29 15.97 19.13
N VAL A 318 8.02 14.96 18.66
CA VAL A 318 9.49 14.87 18.76
C VAL A 318 10.15 15.03 17.39
N GLN A 319 9.63 14.36 16.37
CA GLN A 319 10.18 14.36 15.01
C GLN A 319 9.20 14.97 13.98
N ALA A 320 7.93 15.11 14.34
CA ALA A 320 6.97 15.77 13.48
C ALA A 320 7.20 17.28 13.40
N VAL A 321 7.06 17.79 12.19
CA VAL A 321 6.99 19.22 11.87
C VAL A 321 5.69 19.49 11.13
N TRP A 322 5.16 20.70 11.24
CA TRP A 322 4.07 21.17 10.39
C TRP A 322 4.60 21.52 9.00
N ILE A 323 3.79 21.38 7.96
CA ILE A 323 3.99 22.10 6.70
C ILE A 323 3.05 23.31 6.74
N THR A 324 3.59 24.51 6.63
CA THR A 324 2.86 25.78 6.66
C THR A 324 2.77 26.40 5.26
N SER A 325 1.98 27.47 5.13
CA SER A 325 1.77 28.15 3.84
C SER A 325 3.02 28.83 3.27
N ASP A 326 3.99 29.17 4.11
CA ASP A 326 5.29 29.73 3.74
C ASP A 326 6.39 28.67 3.52
N LEU A 327 6.00 27.38 3.46
CA LEU A 327 6.89 26.23 3.31
C LEU A 327 7.87 26.02 4.48
N SER A 328 7.70 26.73 5.59
CA SER A 328 8.46 26.46 6.81
C SER A 328 8.05 25.13 7.44
N ASN A 329 8.91 24.62 8.31
CA ASN A 329 8.75 23.32 8.96
C ASN A 329 8.88 23.45 10.48
N PRO A 330 8.02 24.23 11.15
CA PRO A 330 8.13 24.40 12.59
C PRO A 330 7.81 23.07 13.30
N PRO A 331 8.54 22.72 14.38
CA PRO A 331 8.25 21.55 15.20
C PRO A 331 6.81 21.57 15.73
N VAL A 332 6.22 20.38 15.91
CA VAL A 332 4.94 20.25 16.61
C VAL A 332 5.17 20.46 18.12
N VAL A 333 4.82 21.65 18.62
CA VAL A 333 4.96 21.99 20.05
C VAL A 333 3.66 21.71 20.80
N THR A 334 3.74 21.01 21.93
CA THR A 334 2.61 20.70 22.81
C THR A 334 3.08 20.56 24.26
N THR A 335 2.16 20.69 25.22
CA THR A 335 2.40 20.43 26.64
C THR A 335 2.20 18.95 27.02
N ALA A 336 1.72 18.13 26.08
CA ALA A 336 1.57 16.69 26.28
C ALA A 336 2.92 15.99 26.44
N ALA A 337 2.89 14.75 26.94
CA ALA A 337 4.08 13.90 27.03
C ALA A 337 4.75 13.73 25.65
N ALA A 338 6.08 13.58 25.66
CA ALA A 338 6.85 13.38 24.45
C ALA A 338 6.48 12.03 23.79
N VAL A 339 6.13 12.08 22.51
CA VAL A 339 5.79 10.93 21.67
C VAL A 339 6.67 11.00 20.42
N ARG A 340 7.60 10.04 20.31
CA ARG A 340 8.32 9.77 19.06
C ARG A 340 7.67 8.56 18.40
N SER A 341 7.00 8.79 17.28
CA SER A 341 6.07 7.82 16.70
C SER A 341 6.71 6.47 16.37
N GLN A 342 7.93 6.44 15.83
CA GLN A 342 8.57 5.18 15.46
C GLN A 342 8.87 4.28 16.68
N GLU A 343 9.28 4.87 17.80
CA GLU A 343 9.51 4.12 19.05
C GLU A 343 8.17 3.70 19.68
N ALA A 344 7.19 4.59 19.70
CA ALA A 344 5.86 4.29 20.23
C ALA A 344 5.14 3.18 19.42
N ILE A 345 5.25 3.19 18.10
CA ILE A 345 4.73 2.12 17.22
C ILE A 345 5.40 0.79 17.51
N TYR A 346 6.73 0.79 17.71
CA TYR A 346 7.47 -0.42 18.04
C TYR A 346 6.93 -1.06 19.33
N HIS A 347 6.78 -0.28 20.40
CA HIS A 347 6.25 -0.78 21.69
C HIS A 347 4.79 -1.21 21.59
N PHE A 348 3.96 -0.47 20.85
CA PHE A 348 2.56 -0.84 20.61
C PHE A 348 2.45 -2.20 19.92
N LEU A 349 3.23 -2.43 18.86
CA LEU A 349 3.24 -3.68 18.11
C LEU A 349 3.84 -4.83 18.92
N GLU A 350 4.91 -4.59 19.68
CA GLU A 350 5.50 -5.58 20.59
C GLU A 350 4.48 -6.06 21.64
N GLN A 351 3.70 -5.14 22.22
CA GLN A 351 2.65 -5.50 23.17
C GLN A 351 1.54 -6.34 22.52
N GLN A 352 1.09 -5.94 21.32
CA GLN A 352 0.08 -6.68 20.56
C GLN A 352 0.52 -8.12 20.25
N GLU A 353 1.80 -8.33 19.92
CA GLU A 353 2.35 -9.67 19.68
C GLU A 353 2.36 -10.52 20.95
N ARG A 354 2.74 -9.94 22.10
CA ARG A 354 2.71 -10.64 23.40
C ARG A 354 1.29 -11.05 23.79
N ASP A 355 0.32 -10.16 23.63
CA ASP A 355 -1.09 -10.43 23.91
C ASP A 355 -1.61 -11.55 23.00
N PHE A 356 -1.20 -11.56 21.73
CA PHE A 356 -1.60 -12.61 20.79
C PHE A 356 -1.05 -14.00 21.16
N VAL A 357 0.20 -14.10 21.63
CA VAL A 357 0.79 -15.38 22.06
C VAL A 357 0.03 -15.93 23.28
N ASN A 358 -0.23 -15.08 24.28
CA ASN A 358 -0.92 -15.46 25.51
C ASN A 358 -2.37 -15.92 25.29
N ASP A 359 -3.06 -15.40 24.27
CA ASP A 359 -4.43 -15.83 23.91
C ASP A 359 -4.48 -17.18 23.15
N THR A 360 -3.33 -17.69 22.71
CA THR A 360 -3.23 -18.94 21.92
C THR A 360 -2.62 -20.12 22.65
N ASP A 361 -2.06 -19.89 23.84
CA ASP A 361 -1.66 -20.91 24.82
C ASP A 361 -2.83 -21.19 25.79
#